data_AF-A0A433WN81-F1
#
_entry.id   AF-A0A433WN81-F1
#
_cell.length_a   1.000
_cell.length_b   1.000
_cell.length_c   1.000
_cell.angle_alpha   90.00
_cell.angle_beta   90.00
_cell.angle_gamma   90.00
#
_symmetry.space_group_name_H-M   'P 1'
#
loop_
_entity.id
_entity.type
_entity.pdbx_description
1 polymer ?
#
loop_
_entity_poly.entity_id
_entity_poly.type
_entity_poly.pdbx_seq_one_letter_code
_entity_poly.pdbx_strand_id
1 'polypeptide(L)'
;MSGILPGNRNLLQLDNITQPPALVIRGKHDAFYRVAEAPCYKRDMPDAEIHILEADHKLPESHFEEVAPLILDFLNRKIVSGYHPA
;
A
#
# COMPACT_ATOMS: atom_id res chain seq x y z
N MET A 1 -17.15 45.52 1.47
CA MET A 1 -17.32 44.35 2.38
C MET A 1 -17.43 43.10 1.53
N SER A 2 -16.50 42.18 1.76
CA SER A 2 -16.40 40.75 1.37
C SER A 2 -17.14 40.25 0.12
N GLY A 3 -16.36 39.91 -0.92
CA GLY A 3 -16.73 38.89 -1.91
C GLY A 3 -16.15 37.54 -1.49
N ILE A 4 -16.94 36.48 -1.60
CA ILE A 4 -16.49 35.09 -1.38
C ILE A 4 -16.72 34.31 -2.68
N LEU A 5 -15.61 33.87 -3.28
CA LEU A 5 -15.54 33.00 -4.45
C LEU A 5 -15.95 31.55 -4.08
N PRO A 6 -16.46 30.76 -5.05
CA PRO A 6 -16.83 29.37 -4.82
C PRO A 6 -15.59 28.51 -4.57
N GLY A 7 -15.71 27.61 -3.58
CA GLY A 7 -14.62 26.80 -3.05
C GLY A 7 -14.02 25.81 -4.04
N ASN A 8 -12.88 26.19 -4.62
CA ASN A 8 -11.89 25.26 -5.15
C ASN A 8 -11.28 24.47 -3.97
N ARG A 9 -11.69 23.22 -3.77
CA ARG A 9 -10.94 22.29 -2.90
C ARG A 9 -9.82 21.63 -3.71
N ASN A 10 -8.76 22.41 -3.96
CA ASN A 10 -7.41 21.85 -4.13
C ASN A 10 -6.82 21.68 -2.73
N LEU A 11 -7.14 20.56 -2.08
CA LEU A 11 -6.47 20.17 -0.85
C LEU A 11 -5.19 19.43 -1.24
N LEU A 12 -4.07 20.17 -1.13
CA LEU A 12 -2.72 19.64 -0.96
C LEU A 12 -2.05 19.12 -2.24
N GLN A 13 -1.64 20.07 -3.06
CA GLN A 13 -0.30 20.07 -3.64
C GLN A 13 0.71 20.01 -2.48
N LEU A 14 0.95 18.79 -1.97
CA LEU A 14 2.12 18.46 -1.18
C LEU A 14 3.17 17.98 -2.18
N ASP A 15 3.85 18.94 -2.77
CA ASP A 15 5.02 18.83 -3.62
C ASP A 15 6.23 18.14 -2.95
N ASN A 16 6.02 17.47 -1.81
CA ASN A 16 7.00 16.65 -1.11
C ASN A 16 6.41 15.46 -0.32
N ILE A 17 5.22 14.92 -0.67
CA ILE A 17 4.87 13.55 -0.22
C ILE A 17 5.62 12.58 -1.13
N THR A 18 6.75 12.07 -0.65
CA THR A 18 7.34 10.86 -1.22
C THR A 18 6.35 9.71 -0.98
N GLN A 19 5.82 9.13 -2.04
CA GLN A 19 5.04 7.90 -1.97
C GLN A 19 6.03 6.72 -1.93
N PRO A 20 6.24 6.06 -0.78
CA PRO A 20 7.11 4.90 -0.74
C PRO A 20 6.51 3.78 -1.61
N PRO A 21 7.35 2.91 -2.19
CA PRO A 21 6.86 1.66 -2.73
C PRO A 21 5.99 0.94 -1.70
N ALA A 22 4.82 0.47 -2.11
CA ALA A 22 3.89 -0.25 -1.24
C ALA A 22 3.59 -1.66 -1.76
N LEU A 23 3.56 -2.62 -0.84
CA LEU A 23 3.10 -3.99 -1.03
C LEU A 23 1.93 -4.24 -0.10
N VAL A 24 0.81 -4.69 -0.65
CA VAL A 24 -0.40 -5.08 0.09
C VAL A 24 -0.67 -6.55 -0.19
N ILE A 25 -0.58 -7.38 0.85
CA ILE A 25 -0.93 -8.80 0.77
C ILE A 25 -2.18 -9.00 1.64
N ARG A 26 -3.23 -9.61 1.08
CA ARG A 26 -4.51 -9.81 1.78
C ARG A 26 -5.02 -11.22 1.63
N GLY A 27 -5.48 -11.80 2.74
CA GLY A 27 -6.28 -13.01 2.73
C GLY A 27 -7.68 -12.75 2.16
N LYS A 28 -8.13 -13.62 1.26
CA LYS A 28 -9.46 -13.58 0.65
C LYS A 28 -10.59 -13.83 1.66
N HIS A 29 -10.30 -14.61 2.70
CA HIS A 29 -11.24 -15.06 3.72
C HIS A 29 -11.06 -14.31 5.05
N ASP A 30 -10.33 -13.19 5.04
CA ASP A 30 -10.12 -12.35 6.23
C ASP A 30 -11.45 -11.94 6.86
N ALA A 31 -11.64 -12.31 8.12
CA ALA A 31 -12.87 -12.05 8.88
C ALA A 31 -13.04 -10.58 9.29
N PHE A 32 -11.96 -9.79 9.29
CA PHE A 32 -11.93 -8.40 9.74
C PHE A 32 -11.98 -7.42 8.59
N TYR A 33 -11.44 -7.79 7.43
CA TYR A 33 -11.29 -6.87 6.31
C TYR A 33 -11.74 -7.43 4.97
N ARG A 34 -12.36 -6.58 4.15
CA ARG A 34 -12.89 -7.01 2.86
C ARG A 34 -11.78 -7.06 1.81
N VAL A 35 -11.86 -8.03 0.90
CA VAL A 35 -10.98 -8.11 -0.28
C VAL A 35 -11.03 -6.85 -1.13
N ALA A 36 -12.23 -6.27 -1.27
CA ALA A 36 -12.45 -5.05 -2.05
C ALA A 36 -11.71 -3.82 -1.51
N GLU A 37 -11.21 -3.84 -0.27
CA GLU A 37 -10.43 -2.75 0.30
C GLU A 37 -8.96 -2.77 -0.17
N ALA A 38 -8.41 -3.93 -0.56
CA ALA A 38 -7.03 -4.02 -1.02
C ALA A 38 -6.72 -3.11 -2.24
N PRO A 39 -7.53 -3.08 -3.32
CA PRO A 39 -7.28 -2.16 -4.43
C PRO A 39 -7.47 -0.68 -4.05
N CYS A 40 -8.19 -0.36 -2.96
CA CYS A 40 -8.40 1.03 -2.54
C CYS A 40 -7.10 1.72 -2.13
N TYR A 41 -6.06 0.96 -1.73
CA TYR A 41 -4.71 1.51 -1.49
C TYR A 41 -4.16 2.26 -2.72
N LYS A 42 -4.58 1.91 -3.94
CA LYS A 42 -4.17 2.60 -5.17
C LYS A 42 -4.71 4.02 -5.31
N ARG A 43 -5.69 4.42 -4.52
CA ARG A 43 -6.15 5.82 -4.48
C ARG A 43 -5.03 6.75 -4.04
N ASP A 44 -4.28 6.33 -3.02
CA ASP A 44 -3.25 7.14 -2.37
C ASP A 44 -1.83 6.66 -2.74
N MET A 45 -1.67 5.41 -3.21
CA MET A 45 -0.42 4.79 -3.67
C MET A 45 -0.64 4.11 -5.03
N PRO A 46 -0.66 4.86 -6.15
CA PRO A 46 -1.05 4.34 -7.46
C PRO A 46 -0.28 3.08 -7.90
N ASP A 47 1.00 3.00 -7.53
CA ASP A 47 1.92 1.92 -7.87
C ASP A 47 1.95 0.79 -6.83
N ALA A 48 1.02 0.76 -5.87
CA ALA A 48 0.94 -0.30 -4.87
C ALA A 48 0.77 -1.67 -5.54
N GLU A 49 1.62 -2.62 -5.15
CA GLU A 49 1.56 -4.01 -5.55
C GLU A 49 0.55 -4.74 -4.67
N ILE A 50 -0.48 -5.34 -5.25
CA ILE A 50 -1.61 -5.95 -4.52
C ILE A 50 -1.64 -7.44 -4.81
N HIS A 51 -1.57 -8.26 -3.77
CA HIS A 51 -1.70 -9.73 -3.83
C HIS A 51 -2.85 -10.20 -2.95
N ILE A 52 -3.75 -10.98 -3.53
CA ILE A 52 -4.86 -11.61 -2.81
C ILE A 52 -4.60 -13.12 -2.76
N LEU A 53 -4.47 -13.67 -1.56
CA LEU A 53 -4.17 -15.09 -1.33
C LEU A 53 -5.40 -15.80 -0.77
N GLU A 54 -5.50 -17.12 -0.98
CA GLU A 54 -6.55 -17.97 -0.39
C GLU A 54 -6.28 -18.23 1.11
N ALA A 55 -6.25 -17.16 1.91
CA ALA A 55 -5.88 -17.17 3.32
C ALA A 55 -6.87 -16.36 4.18
N ASP A 56 -6.78 -16.56 5.49
CA ASP A 56 -7.48 -15.76 6.52
C ASP A 56 -6.63 -14.57 6.98
N HIS A 57 -7.06 -13.91 8.05
CA HIS A 57 -6.38 -12.75 8.66
C HIS A 57 -4.93 -13.04 9.10
N LYS A 58 -4.65 -14.25 9.57
CA LYS A 58 -3.33 -14.71 10.03
C LYS A 58 -2.51 -15.25 8.86
N LEU A 59 -2.46 -14.49 7.76
CA LEU A 59 -1.84 -14.94 6.53
C LEU A 59 -0.32 -15.21 6.69
N PRO A 60 0.47 -14.39 7.43
CA PRO A 60 1.90 -14.65 7.57
C PRO A 60 2.19 -15.94 8.36
N GLU A 61 1.31 -16.33 9.28
CA GLU A 61 1.47 -17.55 10.09
C GLU A 61 1.01 -18.80 9.35
N SER A 62 -0.06 -18.70 8.57
CA SER A 62 -0.67 -19.85 7.86
C SER A 62 -0.06 -20.10 6.48
N HIS A 63 0.41 -19.06 5.80
CA HIS A 63 0.90 -19.09 4.41
C HIS A 63 2.32 -18.52 4.32
N PHE A 64 3.15 -18.76 5.33
CA PHE A 64 4.51 -18.21 5.42
C PHE A 64 5.33 -18.45 4.14
N GLU A 65 5.27 -19.67 3.59
CA GLU A 65 6.02 -20.05 2.39
C GLU A 65 5.59 -19.30 1.12
N GLU A 66 4.35 -18.79 1.08
CA GLU A 66 3.84 -17.97 -0.02
C GLU A 66 4.09 -16.47 0.23
N VAL A 67 3.96 -16.02 1.48
CA VAL A 67 4.10 -14.62 1.88
C VAL A 67 5.55 -14.14 1.91
N ALA A 68 6.46 -14.95 2.46
CA ALA A 68 7.85 -14.53 2.64
C ALA A 68 8.56 -14.21 1.31
N PRO A 69 8.42 -15.00 0.23
CA PRO A 69 8.98 -14.65 -1.07
C PRO A 69 8.45 -13.34 -1.63
N LEU A 70 7.15 -13.04 -1.47
CA LEU A 70 6.55 -11.78 -1.95
C LEU A 70 7.18 -10.56 -1.27
N ILE A 71 7.38 -10.63 0.05
CA ILE A 71 8.01 -9.56 0.83
C ILE A 71 9.48 -9.39 0.41
N LEU A 72 10.25 -10.49 0.36
CA LEU A 72 11.67 -10.44 0.06
C LEU A 72 11.95 -9.96 -1.38
N ASP A 73 11.19 -10.45 -2.36
CA ASP A 73 11.28 -10.00 -3.75
C ASP A 73 10.94 -8.51 -3.87
N PHE A 74 9.86 -8.07 -3.24
CA PHE A 74 9.47 -6.67 -3.23
C PHE A 74 10.57 -5.76 -2.66
N LEU A 75 11.13 -6.12 -1.49
CA LEU A 75 12.23 -5.35 -0.88
C LEU A 75 13.48 -5.34 -1.77
N ASN A 76 13.83 -6.47 -2.38
CA ASN A 76 14.97 -6.58 -3.30
C ASN A 76 14.80 -5.66 -4.51
N ARG A 77 13.59 -5.59 -5.08
CA ARG A 77 13.28 -4.70 -6.22
C ARG A 77 13.19 -3.22 -5.86
N LYS A 78 12.75 -2.88 -4.65
CA LYS A 78 12.34 -1.52 -4.30
C LYS A 78 13.30 -0.76 -3.39
N ILE A 79 14.13 -1.45 -2.59
CA ILE A 79 14.98 -0.82 -1.56
C ILE A 79 16.47 -0.93 -1.88
N VAL A 80 16.89 -1.82 -2.79
CA VAL A 80 18.30 -2.00 -3.16
C VAL A 80 18.80 -0.88 -4.08
N SER A 81 18.97 0.32 -3.53
CA SER A 81 19.99 1.30 -3.99
C SER A 81 20.38 2.36 -2.93
N GLY A 82 19.98 2.22 -1.65
CA GLY A 82 20.12 3.30 -0.67
C GLY A 82 20.60 2.94 0.74
N TYR A 83 21.24 1.79 0.97
CA TYR A 83 21.84 1.52 2.29
C TYR A 83 23.10 2.38 2.47
N HIS A 84 22.94 3.53 3.13
CA HIS A 84 24.06 4.30 3.69
C HIS A 84 24.08 4.05 5.20
N PRO A 85 24.93 3.14 5.71
CA PRO A 85 25.14 3.03 7.14
C PRO A 85 25.77 4.35 7.63
N ALA A 86 25.18 4.92 8.68
CA ALA A 86 25.78 6.01 9.43
C ALA A 86 27.07 5.57 10.13
#